data_AF-A0A945HAI0-F1
#
_entry.id   AF-A0A945HAI0-F1
#
_cell.length_a   1.000
_cell.length_b   1.000
_cell.length_c   1.000
_cell.angle_alpha   90.00
_cell.angle_beta   90.00
_cell.angle_gamma   90.00
#
_symmetry.space_group_name_H-M   'P 1'
#
loop_
_entity.id
_entity.type
_entity.pdbx_description
1 polymer ?
#
loop_
_entity_poly.entity_id
_entity_poly.type
_entity_poly.pdbx_seq_one_letter_code
_entity_poly.pdbx_strand_id
1 'polypeptide(L)'
;MAAGTAVAGVSDIAFLSRLHAVPSAEAKVSPETVQLLPEIEPTVRLIEDTPRDRLMEVVAERIKAGMSYRELLAGLLLAGVRNVEPRPSVGFKFHSVLVVHSAHLASLSSPAADRWLPVFWALDNFKSAQARDVREGNWTMPPVNQKQIPSATQAKCA
;
A
#
# COMPACT_ATOMS: atom_id res chain seq x y z
N MET A 1 0.64 59.18 8.68
CA MET A 1 0.43 57.96 9.50
C MET A 1 0.72 56.74 8.64
N ALA A 2 1.38 55.74 9.22
CA ALA A 2 2.13 54.69 8.55
C ALA A 2 1.27 53.65 7.79
N ALA A 3 1.75 53.25 6.60
CA ALA A 3 1.35 52.01 5.95
C ALA A 3 2.34 50.92 6.39
N GLY A 4 1.86 49.97 7.20
CA GLY A 4 2.61 48.78 7.59
C GLY A 4 2.38 47.66 6.58
N THR A 5 3.39 47.32 5.79
CA THR A 5 3.41 46.10 4.98
C THR A 5 3.84 44.93 5.86
N ALA A 6 2.93 43.98 6.10
CA ALA A 6 3.28 42.68 6.67
C ALA A 6 3.80 41.77 5.54
N VAL A 7 5.10 41.46 5.56
CA VAL A 7 5.68 40.34 4.79
C VAL A 7 6.05 39.27 5.79
N ALA A 8 5.24 38.22 5.88
CA ALA A 8 5.51 37.05 6.69
C ALA A 8 5.82 35.84 5.79
N GLY A 9 7.04 35.29 5.95
CA GLY A 9 7.31 33.86 5.79
C GLY A 9 7.83 33.37 4.44
N VAL A 10 9.13 33.51 4.17
CA VAL A 10 9.87 32.68 3.18
C VAL A 10 11.13 32.07 3.80
N SER A 11 11.06 31.66 5.07
CA SER A 11 12.27 31.28 5.83
C SER A 11 12.41 29.79 6.14
N ASP A 12 11.55 28.90 5.64
CA ASP A 12 11.57 27.50 6.09
C ASP A 12 11.50 26.43 4.99
N ILE A 13 12.19 26.68 3.87
CA ILE A 13 12.35 25.70 2.77
C ILE A 13 13.81 25.28 2.53
N ALA A 14 14.74 25.72 3.38
CA ALA A 14 16.15 25.32 3.33
C ALA A 14 16.39 23.83 3.65
N PHE A 15 15.39 23.11 4.19
CA PHE A 15 15.48 21.67 4.37
C PHE A 15 15.34 20.91 3.03
N LEU A 16 14.66 21.49 2.03
CA LEU A 16 14.44 20.84 0.73
C LEU A 16 15.76 20.61 -0.03
N SER A 17 16.74 21.50 0.13
CA SER A 17 18.08 21.34 -0.48
C SER A 17 18.91 20.21 0.14
N ARG A 18 18.45 19.61 1.26
CA ARG A 18 19.08 18.43 1.87
C ARG A 18 18.37 17.12 1.51
N LEU A 19 17.24 17.18 0.82
CA LEU A 19 16.57 15.99 0.33
C LEU A 19 17.34 15.46 -0.89
N HIS A 20 17.55 14.15 -0.94
CA HIS A 20 18.05 13.51 -2.15
C HIS A 20 17.10 13.79 -3.31
N ALA A 21 17.65 14.21 -4.45
CA ALA A 21 16.88 14.40 -5.67
C ALA A 21 16.32 13.05 -6.11
N VAL A 22 14.98 12.92 -6.13
CA VAL A 22 14.29 11.75 -6.69
C VAL A 22 14.44 11.83 -8.21
N PRO A 23 15.13 10.88 -8.87
CA PRO A 23 15.23 10.85 -10.32
C PRO A 23 13.84 10.85 -10.95
N SER A 24 13.65 11.56 -12.06
CA SER A 24 12.34 11.67 -12.73
C SER A 24 11.73 10.31 -13.11
N ALA A 25 12.56 9.27 -13.30
CA ALA A 25 12.11 7.90 -13.53
C ALA A 25 11.50 7.24 -12.28
N GLU A 26 12.00 7.56 -11.07
CA GLU A 26 11.47 7.09 -9.79
C GLU A 26 10.20 7.86 -9.40
N ALA A 27 10.11 9.14 -9.78
CA ALA A 27 8.91 9.96 -9.58
C ALA A 27 7.78 9.69 -10.59
N LYS A 28 8.04 8.96 -11.67
CA LYS A 28 7.01 8.60 -12.65
C LYS A 28 6.15 7.46 -12.09
N VAL A 29 4.98 7.83 -11.60
CA VAL A 29 3.91 6.86 -11.31
C VAL A 29 3.40 6.33 -12.65
N SER A 30 3.61 5.04 -12.91
CA SER A 30 3.08 4.38 -14.12
C SER A 30 1.56 4.55 -14.18
N PRO A 31 1.00 5.15 -15.24
CA PRO A 31 -0.46 5.23 -15.43
C PRO A 31 -1.12 3.86 -15.59
N GLU A 32 -0.31 2.80 -15.75
CA GLU A 32 -0.74 1.44 -16.07
C GLU A 32 -1.27 0.67 -14.85
N THR A 33 -1.09 1.19 -13.63
CA THR A 33 -1.55 0.54 -12.40
C THR A 33 -2.52 1.44 -11.63
N VAL A 34 -3.46 0.82 -10.91
CA VAL A 34 -4.40 1.50 -10.02
C VAL A 34 -3.66 2.37 -8.99
N GLN A 35 -4.10 3.62 -8.86
CA GLN A 35 -3.59 4.56 -7.86
C GLN A 35 -4.43 4.47 -6.59
N LEU A 36 -3.77 4.30 -5.45
CA LEU A 36 -4.43 4.32 -4.14
C LEU A 36 -4.33 5.70 -3.52
N LEU A 37 -5.05 5.88 -2.42
CA LEU A 37 -5.05 7.13 -1.70
C LEU A 37 -3.66 7.42 -1.10
N PRO A 38 -3.20 8.69 -1.10
CA PRO A 38 -1.84 9.06 -0.66
C PRO A 38 -1.48 8.60 0.76
N GLU A 39 -2.48 8.46 1.64
CA GLU A 39 -2.29 8.03 3.02
C GLU A 39 -1.92 6.55 3.17
N ILE A 40 -2.30 5.69 2.22
CA ILE A 40 -2.07 4.23 2.32
C ILE A 40 -1.05 3.72 1.30
N GLU A 41 -0.91 4.42 0.18
CA GLU A 41 0.05 4.09 -0.88
C GLU A 41 1.48 3.83 -0.35
N PRO A 42 2.05 4.61 0.58
CA PRO A 42 3.39 4.35 1.11
C PRO A 42 3.53 2.99 1.79
N THR A 43 2.50 2.56 2.51
CA THR A 43 2.49 1.28 3.22
C THR A 43 2.31 0.12 2.24
N VAL A 44 1.49 0.29 1.20
CA VAL A 44 1.34 -0.70 0.13
C VAL A 44 2.67 -0.87 -0.63
N ARG A 45 3.31 0.24 -1.02
CA ARG A 45 4.63 0.23 -1.68
C ARG A 45 5.70 -0.41 -0.82
N LEU A 46 5.72 -0.11 0.48
CA LEU A 46 6.64 -0.76 1.40
C LEU A 46 6.52 -2.29 1.35
N ILE A 47 5.30 -2.84 1.27
CA ILE A 47 5.08 -4.29 1.21
C ILE A 47 5.46 -4.86 -0.16
N GLU A 48 5.12 -4.15 -1.24
CA GLU A 48 5.38 -4.57 -2.62
C GLU A 48 6.87 -4.55 -2.97
N ASP A 49 7.54 -3.45 -2.66
CA ASP A 49 8.89 -3.13 -3.14
C ASP A 49 9.97 -3.71 -2.23
N THR A 50 9.68 -3.92 -0.94
CA THR A 50 10.67 -4.50 -0.02
C THR A 50 10.89 -5.98 -0.36
N PRO A 51 12.15 -6.43 -0.57
CA PRO A 51 12.48 -7.83 -0.78
C PRO A 51 11.98 -8.72 0.37
N ARG A 52 11.57 -9.96 0.06
CA ARG A 52 10.94 -10.89 1.02
C ARG A 52 11.81 -11.13 2.27
N ASP A 53 13.12 -11.28 2.08
CA ASP A 53 14.12 -11.51 3.12
C ASP A 53 14.34 -10.30 4.06
N ARG A 54 13.92 -9.10 3.64
CA ARG A 54 14.02 -7.85 4.41
C ARG A 54 12.69 -7.39 4.98
N LEU A 55 11.56 -7.84 4.41
CA LEU A 55 10.23 -7.31 4.71
C LEU A 55 9.89 -7.37 6.20
N MET A 56 10.17 -8.50 6.86
CA MET A 56 9.84 -8.67 8.29
C MET A 56 10.56 -7.64 9.16
N GLU A 57 11.84 -7.41 8.90
CA GLU A 57 12.66 -6.43 9.62
C GLU A 57 12.15 -5.01 9.39
N VAL A 58 11.92 -4.64 8.13
CA VAL A 58 11.43 -3.30 7.77
C VAL A 58 10.06 -3.02 8.39
N VAL A 59 9.13 -3.97 8.33
CA VAL A 59 7.81 -3.83 8.94
C VAL A 59 7.89 -3.76 10.47
N ALA A 60 8.74 -4.57 11.10
CA ALA A 60 8.94 -4.52 12.54
C ALA A 60 9.44 -3.13 13.00
N GLU A 61 10.38 -2.53 12.26
CA GLU A 61 10.85 -1.17 12.54
C GLU A 61 9.76 -0.11 12.33
N ARG A 62 8.90 -0.26 11.31
CA ARG A 62 7.73 0.63 11.14
C ARG A 62 6.72 0.51 12.28
N ILE A 63 6.45 -0.70 12.75
CA ILE A 63 5.56 -0.93 13.90
C ILE A 63 6.13 -0.27 15.15
N LYS A 64 7.43 -0.43 15.42
CA LYS A 64 8.11 0.26 16.54
C LYS A 64 8.05 1.78 16.41
N ALA A 65 8.09 2.30 15.18
CA ALA A 65 7.96 3.72 14.86
C ALA A 65 6.50 4.23 14.87
N GLY A 66 5.52 3.39 15.18
CA GLY A 66 4.12 3.79 15.36
C GLY A 66 3.15 3.42 14.24
N MET A 67 3.58 2.64 13.24
CA MET A 67 2.65 2.08 12.24
C MET A 67 1.56 1.27 12.93
N SER A 68 0.30 1.59 12.63
CA SER A 68 -0.82 0.93 13.29
C SER A 68 -1.10 -0.45 12.69
N TYR A 69 -1.65 -1.34 13.51
CA TYR A 69 -2.13 -2.65 13.08
C TYR A 69 -3.12 -2.57 11.90
N ARG A 70 -4.04 -1.61 11.96
CA ARG A 70 -5.05 -1.40 10.92
C ARG A 70 -4.43 -0.93 9.60
N GLU A 71 -3.45 -0.04 9.68
CA GLU A 71 -2.71 0.45 8.51
C GLU A 71 -1.94 -0.68 7.84
N LEU A 72 -1.21 -1.52 8.60
CA LEU A 72 -0.49 -2.65 8.03
C LEU A 72 -1.45 -3.67 7.39
N LEU A 73 -2.57 -4.00 8.04
CA LEU A 73 -3.57 -4.89 7.47
C LEU A 73 -4.21 -4.31 6.20
N ALA A 74 -4.55 -3.02 6.19
CA ALA A 74 -5.11 -2.35 5.02
C ALA A 74 -4.09 -2.33 3.87
N GLY A 75 -2.83 -2.03 4.17
CA GLY A 75 -1.74 -2.04 3.20
C GLY A 75 -1.54 -3.44 2.59
N LEU A 76 -1.52 -4.48 3.43
CA LEU A 76 -1.41 -5.87 2.97
C LEU A 76 -2.59 -6.28 2.08
N LEU A 77 -3.82 -5.92 2.47
CA LEU A 77 -5.00 -6.22 1.68
C LEU A 77 -4.94 -5.55 0.31
N LEU A 78 -4.60 -4.26 0.27
CA LEU A 78 -4.50 -3.49 -0.98
C LEU A 78 -3.33 -3.93 -1.85
N ALA A 79 -2.19 -4.31 -1.26
CA ALA A 79 -1.09 -4.94 -1.98
C ALA A 79 -1.56 -6.25 -2.64
N GLY A 80 -2.29 -7.09 -1.91
CA GLY A 80 -2.93 -8.28 -2.47
C GLY A 80 -3.85 -7.94 -3.65
N VAL A 81 -4.79 -7.00 -3.48
CA VAL A 81 -5.75 -6.61 -4.53
C VAL A 81 -5.05 -6.07 -5.78
N ARG A 82 -4.00 -5.26 -5.60
CA ARG A 82 -3.28 -4.63 -6.70
C ARG A 82 -2.42 -5.61 -7.52
N ASN A 83 -1.95 -6.70 -6.92
CA ASN A 83 -0.99 -7.63 -7.54
C ASN A 83 -1.57 -9.03 -7.80
N VAL A 84 -2.89 -9.21 -7.70
CA VAL A 84 -3.54 -10.50 -7.91
C VAL A 84 -4.58 -10.42 -8.99
N GLU A 85 -4.34 -11.14 -10.08
CA GLU A 85 -5.28 -11.24 -11.19
C GLU A 85 -6.58 -11.94 -10.73
N PRO A 86 -7.76 -11.28 -10.81
CA PRO A 86 -9.00 -11.83 -10.29
C PRO A 86 -9.65 -12.87 -11.21
N ARG A 87 -9.30 -12.91 -12.50
CA ARG A 87 -9.89 -13.75 -13.56
C ARG A 87 -8.90 -13.95 -14.70
N PRO A 88 -8.95 -15.05 -15.47
CA PRO A 88 -10.01 -16.06 -15.51
C PRO A 88 -9.87 -17.21 -14.51
N SER A 89 -8.68 -17.41 -13.94
CA SER A 89 -8.41 -18.49 -12.99
C SER A 89 -8.05 -17.94 -11.62
N VAL A 90 -8.95 -18.10 -10.65
CA VAL A 90 -8.66 -17.81 -9.23
C VAL A 90 -7.74 -18.91 -8.67
N GLY A 91 -6.46 -18.83 -9.00
CA GLY A 91 -5.44 -19.76 -8.53
C GLY A 91 -5.00 -19.47 -7.09
N PHE A 92 -3.96 -20.18 -6.64
CA PHE A 92 -3.41 -20.03 -5.28
C PHE A 92 -3.03 -18.59 -4.91
N LYS A 93 -2.69 -17.73 -5.88
CA LYS A 93 -2.35 -16.32 -5.65
C LYS A 93 -3.47 -15.52 -4.97
N PHE A 94 -4.74 -15.85 -5.25
CA PHE A 94 -5.90 -15.18 -4.65
C PHE A 94 -6.02 -15.41 -3.14
N HIS A 95 -5.36 -16.43 -2.60
CA HIS A 95 -5.27 -16.63 -1.16
C HIS A 95 -4.52 -15.49 -0.46
N SER A 96 -3.63 -14.77 -1.14
CA SER A 96 -2.95 -13.61 -0.55
C SER A 96 -3.92 -12.47 -0.18
N VAL A 97 -5.08 -12.39 -0.83
CA VAL A 97 -6.18 -11.47 -0.46
C VAL A 97 -7.09 -12.11 0.58
N LEU A 98 -7.53 -13.35 0.33
CA LEU A 98 -8.54 -14.01 1.18
C LEU A 98 -8.04 -14.30 2.60
N VAL A 99 -6.75 -14.59 2.77
CA VAL A 99 -6.21 -14.97 4.07
C VAL A 99 -6.03 -13.79 5.03
N VAL A 100 -6.08 -12.54 4.54
CA VAL A 100 -5.86 -11.35 5.36
C VAL A 100 -6.90 -11.26 6.48
N HIS A 101 -8.17 -11.57 6.18
CA HIS A 101 -9.21 -11.58 7.20
C HIS A 101 -9.01 -12.74 8.20
N SER A 102 -8.61 -13.93 7.73
CA SER A 102 -8.30 -15.05 8.62
C SER A 102 -7.12 -14.75 9.53
N ALA A 103 -6.07 -14.11 9.02
CA ALA A 103 -4.93 -13.65 9.81
C ALA A 103 -5.36 -12.60 10.86
N HIS A 104 -6.27 -11.69 10.49
CA HIS A 104 -6.86 -10.75 11.45
C HIS A 104 -7.62 -11.47 12.57
N LEU A 105 -8.49 -12.44 12.25
CA LEU A 105 -9.22 -13.20 13.26
C LEU A 105 -8.27 -14.01 14.15
N ALA A 106 -7.30 -14.70 13.58
CA ALA A 106 -6.28 -15.45 14.32
C ALA A 106 -5.48 -14.53 15.26
N SER A 107 -5.15 -13.32 14.79
CA SER A 107 -4.48 -12.29 15.57
C SER A 107 -5.32 -11.83 16.76
N LEU A 108 -6.63 -11.60 16.56
CA LEU A 108 -7.54 -11.25 17.67
C LEU A 108 -7.72 -12.40 18.68
N SER A 109 -7.69 -13.64 18.21
CA SER A 109 -7.76 -14.85 19.05
C SER A 109 -6.45 -15.20 19.75
N SER A 110 -5.35 -14.52 19.43
CA SER A 110 -4.03 -14.78 20.02
C SER A 110 -3.79 -13.96 21.31
N PRO A 111 -2.91 -14.45 22.21
CA PRO A 111 -2.37 -13.64 23.30
C PRO A 111 -1.81 -12.31 22.77
N ALA A 112 -1.85 -11.26 23.59
CA ALA A 112 -1.45 -9.91 23.18
C ALA A 112 -0.02 -9.85 22.59
N ALA A 113 0.91 -10.64 23.14
CA ALA A 113 2.29 -10.74 22.67
C ALA A 113 2.44 -11.36 21.27
N ASP A 114 1.47 -12.20 20.87
CA ASP A 114 1.56 -13.03 19.67
C ASP A 114 0.72 -12.49 18.51
N ARG A 115 -0.03 -11.39 18.72
CA ARG A 115 -0.99 -10.85 17.74
C ARG A 115 -0.36 -10.49 16.40
N TRP A 116 0.93 -10.19 16.36
CA TRP A 116 1.62 -9.89 15.12
C TRP A 116 2.01 -11.13 14.31
N LEU A 117 2.11 -12.31 14.92
CA LEU A 117 2.56 -13.54 14.24
C LEU A 117 1.67 -13.90 13.04
N PRO A 118 0.32 -13.92 13.14
CA PRO A 118 -0.52 -14.22 11.98
C PRO A 118 -0.39 -13.18 10.86
N VAL A 119 -0.13 -11.92 11.22
CA VAL A 119 0.05 -10.82 10.25
C VAL A 119 1.38 -10.95 9.51
N PHE A 120 2.46 -11.26 10.22
CA PHE A 120 3.77 -11.53 9.61
C PHE A 120 3.74 -12.77 8.72
N TRP A 121 3.02 -13.82 9.12
CA TRP A 121 2.79 -14.97 8.24
C TRP A 121 2.06 -14.57 6.96
N ALA A 122 1.04 -13.72 7.04
CA ALA A 122 0.28 -13.26 5.87
C ALA A 122 1.14 -12.39 4.93
N LEU A 123 2.04 -11.57 5.47
CA LEU A 123 3.03 -10.81 4.69
C LEU A 123 3.96 -11.75 3.91
N ASP A 124 4.51 -12.78 4.56
CA ASP A 124 5.38 -13.76 3.90
C ASP A 124 4.64 -14.57 2.82
N ASN A 125 3.39 -14.94 3.10
CA ASN A 125 2.51 -15.59 2.13
C ASN A 125 2.25 -14.69 0.91
N PHE A 126 2.00 -13.39 1.12
CA PHE A 126 1.88 -12.41 0.03
C PHE A 126 3.14 -12.37 -0.82
N LYS A 127 4.34 -12.30 -0.22
CA LYS A 127 5.59 -12.27 -0.99
C LYS A 127 5.84 -13.56 -1.76
N SER A 128 5.41 -14.71 -1.22
CA SER A 128 5.42 -15.98 -1.95
C SER A 128 4.52 -15.94 -3.18
N ALA A 129 3.31 -15.40 -3.04
CA ALA A 129 2.37 -15.23 -4.13
C ALA A 129 2.87 -14.23 -5.19
N GLN A 130 3.41 -13.08 -4.76
CA GLN A 130 3.97 -12.05 -5.63
C GLN A 130 5.15 -12.60 -6.45
N ALA A 131 6.09 -13.31 -5.81
CA ALA A 131 7.22 -13.90 -6.53
C ALA A 131 6.77 -14.92 -7.58
N ARG A 132 5.68 -15.65 -7.32
CA ARG A 132 5.07 -16.56 -8.30
C ARG A 132 4.38 -15.79 -9.43
N ASP A 133 3.70 -14.70 -9.11
CA ASP A 133 3.04 -13.87 -10.10
C ASP A 133 4.01 -13.31 -11.15
N VAL A 134 5.17 -12.81 -10.71
CA VAL A 134 6.26 -12.36 -11.58
C VAL A 134 6.64 -13.41 -12.63
N ARG A 135 6.61 -14.71 -12.27
CA ARG A 135 6.95 -15.82 -13.19
C ARG A 135 5.82 -16.21 -14.15
N GLU A 136 4.60 -15.80 -13.84
CA GLU A 136 3.37 -16.25 -14.52
C GLU A 136 2.68 -15.11 -15.30
N GLY A 137 3.34 -13.95 -15.46
CA GLY A 137 2.83 -12.82 -16.25
C GLY A 137 2.97 -11.46 -15.60
N ASN A 138 3.28 -11.40 -14.29
CA ASN A 138 3.48 -10.17 -13.52
C ASN A 138 2.30 -9.19 -13.64
N TRP A 139 1.10 -9.67 -13.32
CA TRP A 139 -0.13 -8.91 -13.48
C TRP A 139 -0.23 -7.82 -12.41
N THR A 140 -0.72 -6.64 -12.80
CA THR A 140 -1.13 -5.60 -11.86
C THR A 140 -2.49 -5.04 -12.25
N MET A 141 -3.27 -4.59 -11.27
CA MET A 141 -4.59 -4.03 -11.51
C MET A 141 -4.48 -2.74 -12.31
N PRO A 142 -5.08 -2.65 -13.51
CA PRO A 142 -5.06 -1.44 -14.31
C PRO A 142 -5.89 -0.33 -13.66
N PRO A 143 -5.66 0.94 -14.01
CA PRO A 143 -6.51 2.04 -13.57
C PRO A 143 -7.96 1.81 -14.02
N VAL A 144 -8.90 2.35 -13.26
CA VAL A 144 -10.32 2.28 -13.63
C VAL A 144 -10.55 3.05 -14.93
N ASN A 145 -11.26 2.42 -15.87
CA ASN A 145 -11.71 3.08 -17.08
C ASN A 145 -12.84 4.08 -16.77
N GLN A 146 -12.46 5.34 -16.56
CA GLN A 146 -13.38 6.43 -16.18
C GLN A 146 -14.57 6.60 -17.13
N LYS A 147 -14.42 6.25 -18.41
CA LYS A 147 -15.52 6.35 -19.40
C LYS A 147 -16.63 5.32 -19.16
N GLN A 148 -16.34 4.24 -18.46
CA GLN A 148 -17.29 3.18 -18.13
C GLN A 148 -17.94 3.38 -16.76
N ILE A 149 -17.47 4.32 -15.95
CA ILE A 149 -18.04 4.63 -14.65
C ILE A 149 -19.28 5.52 -14.86
N PRO A 150 -20.47 5.14 -14.35
CA PRO A 150 -21.64 6.01 -14.38
C PRO A 150 -21.35 7.33 -13.65
N SER A 151 -21.91 8.43 -14.18
CA SER A 151 -21.82 9.73 -13.51
C SER A 151 -22.55 9.69 -12.16
N ALA A 152 -22.15 10.56 -11.23
CA ALA A 152 -22.79 10.67 -9.92
C ALA A 152 -24.31 10.85 -10.00
N THR A 153 -24.80 11.57 -11.03
CA THR A 153 -26.23 11.78 -11.28
C THR A 153 -26.97 10.51 -11.71
N GLN A 154 -26.27 9.51 -12.25
CA GLN A 154 -26.83 8.21 -12.61
C GLN A 154 -26.81 7.21 -11.44
N ALA A 155 -26.12 7.53 -10.34
CA ALA A 155 -26.20 6.73 -9.13
C ALA A 155 -27.60 6.91 -8.51
N LYS A 156 -28.36 5.82 -8.36
CA LYS A 156 -29.63 5.87 -7.63
C LYS A 156 -29.32 6.31 -6.20
N CYS A 157 -30.09 7.25 -5.66
CA CYS A 157 -30.06 7.52 -4.22
C CYS A 157 -30.36 6.19 -3.51
N ALA A 158 -29.36 5.63 -2.84
CA ALA A 158 -29.46 4.40 -2.07
C ALA A 158 -29.99 4.70 -0.67
#